data_AF-A0A0T6B0T9-F1
#
_entry.id   AF-A0A0T6B0T9-F1
#
_cell.length_a   1.000
_cell.length_b   1.000
_cell.length_c   1.000
_cell.angle_alpha   90.00
_cell.angle_beta   90.00
_cell.angle_gamma   90.00
#
_symmetry.space_group_name_H-M   'P 1'
#
loop_
_entity.id
_entity.type
_entity.pdbx_description
1 polymer ?
#
loop_
_entity_poly.entity_id
_entity_poly.type
_entity_poly.pdbx_seq_one_letter_code
_entity_poly.pdbx_strand_id
1 'polypeptide(L)'
;HCFDWPTAWYSVRAGSSYHTTGGNVINAETITNHPSYNPDTAEYDISIVFLVSSLTFSAGVATIPLPEQDQYTPEGSRAVVSGWGALTEGGSSPIQLQAVGVPIVSNERCAALYQVLGWAVTDSMLCAGYDEGG
;
A
#
# COMPACT_ATOMS: atom_id res chain seq x y z
N HIS A 1 5.26 -8.74 -0.78
CA HIS A 1 4.75 -9.36 -2.02
C HIS A 1 5.00 -8.56 -3.33
N CYS A 2 5.22 -7.23 -3.31
CA CYS A 2 5.42 -6.49 -4.58
C CYS A 2 6.78 -6.75 -5.25
N PHE A 3 7.79 -7.16 -4.46
CA PHE A 3 9.20 -7.19 -4.84
C PHE A 3 9.79 -8.59 -4.77
N ASP A 4 9.29 -9.47 -5.65
CA ASP A 4 9.70 -10.87 -5.75
C ASP A 4 10.62 -11.14 -6.97
N TRP A 5 10.88 -10.11 -7.79
CA TRP A 5 11.72 -10.17 -8.99
C TRP A 5 13.08 -9.47 -8.79
N PRO A 6 14.04 -9.60 -9.74
CA PRO A 6 15.31 -8.88 -9.65
C PRO A 6 15.12 -7.35 -9.55
N THR A 7 15.87 -6.68 -8.67
CA THR A 7 15.79 -5.23 -8.43
C THR A 7 15.86 -4.41 -9.72
N ALA A 8 16.66 -4.83 -10.70
CA ALA A 8 16.83 -4.17 -11.98
C ALA A 8 15.54 -4.06 -12.82
N TRP A 9 14.47 -4.78 -12.46
CA TRP A 9 13.18 -4.72 -13.14
C TRP A 9 12.24 -3.67 -12.55
N TYR A 10 12.61 -3.08 -11.42
CA TYR A 10 11.77 -2.13 -10.70
C TYR A 10 12.22 -0.69 -10.92
N SER A 11 11.23 0.19 -11.06
CA SER A 11 11.40 1.64 -11.05
C SER A 11 10.23 2.29 -10.32
N VAL A 12 10.46 3.48 -9.80
CA VAL A 12 9.45 4.30 -9.13
C VAL A 12 9.16 5.52 -9.99
N ARG A 13 7.88 5.78 -10.28
CA ARG A 13 7.40 7.03 -10.88
C ARG A 13 6.87 7.94 -9.77
N ALA A 14 7.43 9.14 -9.65
CA ALA A 14 6.96 10.16 -8.71
C ALA A 14 6.60 11.46 -9.45
N GLY A 15 5.66 12.24 -8.91
CA GLY A 15 5.27 13.52 -9.52
C GLY A 15 4.23 13.41 -10.64
N SER A 16 3.45 12.32 -10.69
CA SER A 16 2.37 12.15 -11.66
C SER A 16 1.17 11.43 -11.02
N SER A 17 -0.04 11.87 -11.36
CA SER A 17 -1.27 11.12 -11.10
C SER A 17 -1.56 10.07 -12.18
N TYR A 18 -0.77 10.00 -13.25
CA TYR A 18 -0.92 9.01 -14.31
C TYR A 18 0.14 7.92 -14.17
N HIS A 19 -0.25 6.64 -14.08
CA HIS A 19 0.73 5.58 -13.85
C HIS A 19 1.62 5.30 -15.09
N THR A 20 1.16 5.66 -16.30
CA THR A 20 1.89 5.43 -17.56
C THR A 20 2.69 6.63 -18.08
N THR A 21 2.40 7.85 -17.62
CA THR A 21 2.96 9.09 -18.21
C THR A 21 3.27 10.15 -17.15
N GLY A 22 4.10 11.15 -17.52
CA GLY A 22 4.47 12.26 -16.65
C GLY A 22 5.36 11.88 -15.46
N GLY A 23 5.72 12.87 -14.64
CA GLY A 23 6.59 12.65 -13.47
C GLY A 23 8.01 12.22 -13.83
N ASN A 24 8.77 11.82 -12.81
CA ASN A 24 10.14 11.33 -12.92
C ASN A 24 10.16 9.84 -12.61
N VAL A 25 10.81 9.06 -13.49
CA VAL A 25 11.02 7.62 -13.30
C VAL A 25 12.46 7.39 -12.87
N ILE A 26 12.64 6.76 -11.72
CA ILE A 26 13.96 6.44 -11.16
C ILE A 26 14.01 4.94 -10.88
N ASN A 27 15.08 4.29 -11.32
CA ASN A 27 15.28 2.86 -11.08
C ASN A 27 15.53 2.56 -9.60
N ALA A 28 15.11 1.38 -9.16
CA ALA A 28 15.52 0.86 -7.87
C ALA A 28 17.00 0.48 -7.89
N GLU A 29 17.74 0.89 -6.87
CA GLU A 29 19.13 0.48 -6.61
C GLU A 29 19.15 -0.79 -5.76
N THR A 30 18.40 -0.78 -4.66
CA THR A 30 18.30 -1.90 -3.72
C THR A 30 16.88 -1.95 -3.19
N ILE A 31 16.37 -3.17 -3.00
CA ILE A 31 15.09 -3.41 -2.33
C ILE A 31 15.37 -4.31 -1.12
N THR A 32 14.89 -3.88 0.03
CA THR A 32 15.03 -4.62 1.29
C THR A 32 13.64 -4.99 1.79
N ASN A 33 13.29 -6.26 1.66
CA ASN A 33 12.08 -6.82 2.25
C ASN A 33 12.28 -7.00 3.76
N HIS A 34 11.21 -6.89 4.55
CA HIS A 34 11.28 -7.18 5.98
C HIS A 34 11.82 -8.61 6.20
N PRO A 35 12.79 -8.83 7.10
CA PRO A 35 13.44 -10.13 7.28
C PRO A 35 12.48 -11.23 7.78
N SER A 36 11.39 -10.83 8.43
CA SER A 36 10.34 -11.74 8.91
C SER A 36 9.13 -11.82 7.98
N TYR A 37 9.19 -11.27 6.76
CA TYR A 37 8.08 -11.38 5.81
C TYR A 37 7.70 -12.84 5.56
N ASN A 38 6.42 -13.15 5.72
CA ASN A 38 5.89 -14.48 5.48
C ASN A 38 4.88 -14.44 4.31
N PRO A 39 5.18 -15.07 3.16
CA PRO A 39 4.29 -15.05 2.00
C PRO A 39 3.00 -15.85 2.20
N ASP A 40 2.97 -16.81 3.13
CA ASP A 40 1.78 -17.63 3.39
C ASP A 40 0.76 -16.90 4.27
N THR A 41 1.22 -16.04 5.18
CA THR A 41 0.36 -15.29 6.12
C THR A 41 0.25 -13.80 5.80
N ALA A 42 1.04 -13.31 4.84
CA ALA A 42 1.23 -11.89 4.53
C ALA A 42 1.70 -11.04 5.74
N GLU A 43 2.24 -11.66 6.79
CA GLU A 43 2.79 -10.94 7.92
C GLU A 43 4.08 -10.20 7.53
N TYR A 44 4.24 -9.01 8.11
CA TYR A 44 5.37 -8.12 7.86
C TYR A 44 5.59 -7.79 6.37
N ASP A 45 4.49 -7.63 5.63
CA ASP A 45 4.51 -7.28 4.21
C ASP A 45 4.86 -5.80 3.97
N ILE A 46 6.13 -5.49 4.19
CA ILE A 46 6.72 -4.17 3.99
C ILE A 46 8.13 -4.29 3.40
N SER A 47 8.46 -3.37 2.51
CA SER A 47 9.78 -3.28 1.87
C SER A 47 10.24 -1.83 1.79
N ILE A 48 11.55 -1.62 1.86
CA ILE A 48 12.20 -0.33 1.59
C ILE A 48 12.85 -0.40 0.21
N VAL A 49 12.53 0.58 -0.65
CA VAL A 49 13.15 0.74 -1.97
C VAL A 49 14.11 1.92 -1.94
N PHE A 50 15.39 1.64 -2.10
CA PHE A 50 16.43 2.66 -2.30
C PHE A 50 16.52 2.97 -3.80
N LEU A 51 16.45 4.26 -4.14
CA LEU A 51 16.50 4.74 -5.52
C LEU A 51 17.94 5.05 -5.93
N VAL A 52 18.29 4.82 -7.20
CA VAL A 52 19.63 5.13 -7.74
C VAL A 52 19.99 6.63 -7.68
N SER A 53 19.00 7.50 -7.51
CA SER A 53 19.18 8.94 -7.30
C SER A 53 18.04 9.53 -6.47
N SER A 54 18.32 10.64 -5.80
CA SER A 54 17.32 11.33 -4.98
C SER A 54 16.22 11.97 -5.83
N LEU A 55 14.99 11.92 -5.32
CA LEU A 55 13.88 12.69 -5.88
C LEU A 55 14.03 14.18 -5.56
N THR A 56 13.65 15.04 -6.50
CA THR A 56 13.54 16.48 -6.26
C THR A 56 12.13 16.81 -5.77
N PHE A 57 12.01 17.40 -4.58
CA PHE A 57 10.71 17.82 -4.06
C PHE A 57 10.10 18.94 -4.90
N SER A 58 8.79 18.86 -5.07
CA SER A 58 8.00 19.79 -5.89
C SER A 58 6.54 19.74 -5.46
N ALA A 59 5.66 20.49 -6.12
CA ALA A 59 4.23 20.40 -5.90
C ALA A 59 3.66 18.98 -6.12
N GLY A 60 4.31 18.14 -6.93
CA GLY A 60 3.90 16.75 -7.18
C GLY A 60 4.69 15.70 -6.41
N VAL A 61 5.72 16.08 -5.66
CA VAL A 61 6.61 15.14 -4.95
C VAL A 61 6.87 15.65 -3.54
N ALA A 62 6.32 14.95 -2.55
CA ALA A 62 6.47 15.24 -1.14
C ALA A 62 6.58 13.93 -0.34
N THR A 63 7.08 14.02 0.90
CA THR A 63 7.12 12.90 1.85
C THR A 63 5.82 12.82 2.65
N ILE A 64 5.56 11.64 3.20
CA ILE A 64 4.52 11.42 4.21
C ILE A 64 5.22 11.14 5.56
N PRO A 65 4.73 11.70 6.70
CA PRO A 65 5.28 11.35 8.00
C PRO A 65 5.01 9.89 8.33
N LEU A 66 5.96 9.25 9.02
CA LEU A 66 5.74 7.95 9.61
C LEU A 66 4.90 8.09 10.89
N PRO A 67 4.05 7.10 11.21
CA PRO A 67 3.39 7.07 12.50
C PRO A 67 4.39 6.84 13.63
N GLU A 68 4.00 7.16 14.86
CA GLU A 68 4.78 6.74 16.03
C GLU A 68 4.72 5.22 16.20
N GLN A 69 5.73 4.68 16.90
CA GLN A 69 5.73 3.26 17.25
C GLN A 69 4.48 2.93 18.07
N ASP A 70 3.80 1.84 17.72
CA ASP A 70 2.58 1.36 18.35
C ASP A 70 1.42 2.37 18.34
N GLN A 71 1.44 3.33 17.40
CA GLN A 71 0.36 4.29 17.24
C GLN A 71 -0.96 3.57 16.91
N TYR A 72 -1.91 3.64 17.83
CA TYR A 72 -3.25 3.10 17.65
C TYR A 72 -4.13 4.04 16.83
N THR A 73 -4.87 3.50 15.87
CA THR A 73 -5.89 4.23 15.10
C THR A 73 -7.28 3.70 15.47
N PRO A 74 -8.15 4.51 16.09
CA PRO A 74 -9.46 4.05 16.55
C PRO A 74 -10.40 3.59 15.42
N GLU A 75 -11.24 2.59 15.70
CA GLU A 75 -12.35 2.21 14.82
C GLU A 75 -13.23 3.42 14.47
N GLY A 76 -13.66 3.49 13.20
CA GLY A 76 -14.45 4.61 12.67
C GLY A 76 -13.63 5.84 12.27
N SER A 77 -12.32 5.87 12.57
CA SER A 77 -11.42 6.90 12.02
C SER A 77 -11.46 6.90 10.50
N ARG A 78 -11.41 8.08 9.88
CA ARG A 78 -11.40 8.19 8.42
C ARG A 78 -9.98 8.06 7.88
N ALA A 79 -9.78 7.11 6.98
CA ALA A 79 -8.57 6.93 6.20
C ALA A 79 -8.85 7.19 4.72
N VAL A 80 -7.81 7.50 3.95
CA VAL A 80 -7.87 7.63 2.50
C VAL A 80 -6.95 6.58 1.90
N VAL A 81 -7.48 5.77 0.99
CA VAL A 81 -6.69 4.84 0.19
C VAL A 81 -6.66 5.39 -1.24
N SER A 82 -5.48 5.41 -1.85
CA SER A 82 -5.30 5.89 -3.23
C SER A 82 -4.51 4.89 -4.05
N GLY A 83 -4.86 4.73 -5.32
CA GLY A 83 -4.15 3.84 -6.22
C GLY A 83 -4.73 3.77 -7.62
N TRP A 84 -4.16 2.89 -8.42
CA TRP A 84 -4.57 2.58 -9.80
C TRP A 84 -5.10 1.13 -9.92
N GLY A 85 -5.65 0.58 -8.83
CA GLY A 85 -6.31 -0.72 -8.83
C GLY A 85 -7.57 -0.72 -9.71
N ALA A 86 -8.04 -1.91 -10.09
CA ALA A 86 -9.27 -2.05 -10.86
C ALA A 86 -10.47 -1.43 -10.13
N LEU A 87 -11.34 -0.72 -10.87
CA LEU A 87 -12.53 -0.04 -10.29
C LEU A 87 -13.72 -0.97 -10.10
N THR A 88 -13.64 -2.16 -10.67
CA THR A 88 -14.64 -3.22 -10.58
C THR A 88 -13.88 -4.55 -10.54
N GLU A 89 -14.47 -5.57 -9.94
CA GLU A 89 -13.88 -6.91 -9.87
C GLU A 89 -13.56 -7.43 -11.28
N GLY A 90 -12.30 -7.84 -11.51
CA GLY A 90 -11.82 -8.29 -12.82
C GLY A 90 -11.70 -7.20 -13.89
N GLY A 91 -11.96 -5.94 -13.55
CA GLY A 91 -11.89 -4.80 -14.46
C GLY A 91 -10.46 -4.33 -14.76
N SER A 92 -10.34 -3.34 -15.63
CA SER A 92 -9.05 -2.71 -15.95
C SER A 92 -8.65 -1.66 -14.90
N SER A 93 -7.33 -1.47 -14.76
CA SER A 93 -6.75 -0.37 -14.00
C SER A 93 -6.98 0.98 -14.72
N PRO A 94 -7.42 2.03 -14.00
CA PRO A 94 -7.52 3.37 -14.55
C PRO A 94 -6.13 3.97 -14.77
N ILE A 95 -5.98 4.81 -15.79
CA ILE A 95 -4.70 5.50 -16.03
C ILE A 95 -4.45 6.58 -14.97
N GLN A 96 -5.50 7.28 -14.56
CA GLN A 96 -5.44 8.37 -13.59
C GLN A 96 -5.71 7.85 -12.17
N LEU A 97 -4.96 8.36 -11.20
CA LEU A 97 -5.03 7.99 -9.79
C LEU A 97 -6.45 8.18 -9.25
N GLN A 98 -6.94 7.18 -8.54
CA GLN A 98 -8.19 7.25 -7.80
C GLN A 98 -7.91 7.30 -6.30
N ALA A 99 -8.89 7.80 -5.54
CA ALA A 99 -8.85 7.79 -4.09
C ALA A 99 -10.25 7.55 -3.53
N VAL A 100 -10.32 6.86 -2.40
CA VAL A 100 -11.55 6.58 -1.68
C VAL A 100 -11.35 6.77 -0.19
N GLY A 101 -12.36 7.32 0.47
CA GLY A 101 -12.38 7.50 1.92
C GLY A 101 -13.05 6.30 2.59
N VAL A 102 -12.31 5.60 3.46
CA VAL A 102 -12.76 4.38 4.15
C VAL A 102 -12.67 4.56 5.67
N PRO A 103 -13.57 3.93 6.45
CA PRO A 103 -13.42 3.87 7.89
C PRO A 103 -12.37 2.83 8.27
N ILE A 104 -11.63 3.08 9.35
CA ILE A 104 -10.89 2.04 10.07
C ILE A 104 -11.86 1.07 10.73
N VAL A 105 -11.56 -0.21 10.65
CA VAL A 105 -12.32 -1.32 11.24
C VAL A 105 -11.45 -1.99 12.30
N SER A 106 -12.05 -2.37 13.43
CA SER A 106 -11.34 -3.11 14.47
C SER A 106 -10.81 -4.46 13.96
N ASN A 107 -9.62 -4.85 14.43
CA ASN A 107 -9.01 -6.12 14.04
C ASN A 107 -9.87 -7.31 14.50
N GLU A 108 -10.60 -7.21 15.62
CA GLU A 108 -11.51 -8.25 16.09
C GLU A 108 -12.67 -8.48 15.11
N ARG A 109 -13.29 -7.39 14.64
CA ARG A 109 -14.35 -7.46 13.63
C ARG A 109 -13.82 -8.01 12.32
N CYS A 110 -12.65 -7.52 11.90
CA CYS A 110 -11.99 -7.98 10.69
C CYS A 110 -11.65 -9.48 10.76
N ALA A 111 -11.08 -9.94 11.87
CA ALA A 111 -10.76 -11.35 12.09
C ALA A 111 -12.00 -12.24 12.00
N ALA A 112 -13.14 -11.81 12.55
CA ALA A 112 -14.38 -12.56 12.44
C ALA A 112 -14.87 -12.70 10.98
N LEU A 113 -14.71 -11.64 10.17
CA LEU A 113 -15.05 -11.66 8.75
C LEU A 113 -14.09 -12.54 7.93
N TYR A 114 -12.78 -12.45 8.19
CA TYR A 114 -11.77 -13.20 7.44
C TYR A 114 -11.64 -14.67 7.88
N GLN A 115 -12.07 -15.00 9.10
CA GLN A 115 -12.07 -16.38 9.60
C GLN A 115 -12.91 -17.31 8.71
N VAL A 116 -14.01 -16.82 8.13
CA VAL A 116 -14.86 -17.62 7.21
C VAL A 116 -14.13 -17.96 5.90
N LEU A 117 -13.10 -17.18 5.56
CA LEU A 117 -12.22 -17.39 4.40
C LEU A 117 -10.97 -18.20 4.75
N GLY A 118 -10.82 -18.61 6.01
CA GLY A 118 -9.64 -19.33 6.50
C GLY A 118 -8.40 -18.45 6.67
N TRP A 119 -8.57 -17.13 6.75
CA TRP A 119 -7.47 -16.17 6.89
C TRP A 119 -7.40 -15.61 8.31
N ALA A 120 -6.18 -15.51 8.86
CA ALA A 120 -5.93 -14.93 10.17
C ALA A 120 -5.50 -13.47 10.04
N VAL A 121 -6.20 -12.57 10.74
CA VAL A 121 -5.77 -11.17 10.90
C VAL A 121 -4.85 -11.09 12.11
N THR A 122 -3.68 -10.48 11.95
CA THR A 122 -2.66 -10.36 13.01
C THR A 122 -2.51 -8.92 13.49
N ASP A 123 -1.82 -8.72 14.61
CA ASP A 123 -1.56 -7.39 15.18
C ASP A 123 -0.69 -6.50 14.27
N SER A 124 0.00 -7.09 13.30
CA SER A 124 0.77 -6.36 12.28
C SER A 124 -0.10 -5.79 11.14
N MET A 125 -1.40 -6.05 11.15
CA MET A 125 -2.36 -5.65 10.12
C MET A 125 -3.32 -4.57 10.62
N LEU A 126 -3.75 -3.69 9.71
CA LEU A 126 -4.76 -2.67 9.93
C LEU A 126 -5.92 -2.89 8.96
N CYS A 127 -7.14 -2.98 9.47
CA CYS A 127 -8.33 -3.16 8.64
C CYS A 127 -9.05 -1.84 8.36
N ALA A 128 -9.55 -1.68 7.13
CA ALA A 128 -10.32 -0.53 6.70
C ALA A 128 -11.26 -0.91 5.54
N GLY A 129 -12.44 -0.29 5.48
CA GLY A 129 -13.42 -0.52 4.43
C GLY A 129 -14.87 -0.50 4.91
N TYR A 130 -15.81 -0.48 3.97
CA TYR A 130 -17.24 -0.66 4.24
C TYR A 130 -17.64 -2.13 4.03
N ASP A 131 -18.74 -2.55 4.66
CA ASP A 131 -19.26 -3.91 4.50
C ASP A 131 -19.70 -4.17 3.04
N GLU A 132 -20.10 -3.13 2.32
CA GLU A 132 -20.53 -3.18 0.91
C GLU A 132 -19.37 -3.20 -0.10
N GLY A 133 -18.12 -3.03 0.35
CA GLY A 133 -16.94 -2.86 -0.50
C GLY A 133 -16.32 -1.46 -0.41
N GLY A 134 -15.15 -1.31 -1.03
CA GLY A 134 -14.33 -0.09 -0.98
C GLY A 134 -15.05 1.18 -1.42
#